data_AF-A0A812UM04-F1
#
_entry.id   AF-A0A812UM04-F1
#
_cell.length_a   1.000
_cell.length_b   1.000
_cell.length_c   1.000
_cell.angle_alpha   90.00
_cell.angle_beta   90.00
_cell.angle_gamma   90.00
#
_symmetry.space_group_name_H-M   'P 1'
#
loop_
_entity.id
_entity.type
_entity.pdbx_description
1 polymer ?
#
loop_
_entity_poly.entity_id
_entity_poly.type
_entity_poly.pdbx_seq_one_letter_code
_entity_poly.pdbx_strand_id
1 'polypeptide(L)'
;MRSLGQAIPWHVRVDDAWFEWVPVLALRWSQDDIDSRMIFRHDEMKCRSVYETLDELVRGKISPGDIAKLEVVRHHGELYSLSNRRLTALLTYQILRRSEVVYARCVIREGPNERWTRSFSTRSSGLDMYPNPRFYQAQAEHCGGPLFHPSQAALE
;
A
#
# COMPACT_ATOMS: atom_id res chain seq x y z
N MET A 1 -18.99 6.91 -17.59
CA MET A 1 -17.64 7.32 -18.06
C MET A 1 -17.36 8.72 -17.55
N ARG A 2 -16.50 8.89 -16.54
CA ARG A 2 -15.97 10.21 -16.15
C ARG A 2 -14.64 10.41 -16.86
N SER A 3 -14.47 11.58 -17.46
CA SER A 3 -13.34 11.92 -18.33
C SER A 3 -12.01 11.91 -17.57
N LEU A 4 -11.02 11.20 -18.13
CA LEU A 4 -9.60 11.39 -17.84
C LEU A 4 -9.19 12.76 -18.38
N GLY A 5 -9.29 13.81 -17.55
CA GLY A 5 -9.07 15.17 -18.02
C GLY A 5 -8.64 16.17 -16.95
N GLN A 6 -8.29 15.72 -15.74
CA GLN A 6 -7.58 16.58 -14.80
C GLN A 6 -6.10 16.27 -14.90
N ALA A 7 -5.35 17.23 -15.45
CA ALA A 7 -3.89 17.20 -15.47
C ALA A 7 -3.41 17.02 -14.04
N ILE A 8 -2.94 15.82 -13.74
CA ILE A 8 -2.31 15.51 -12.47
C ILE A 8 -1.05 16.38 -12.39
N PRO A 9 -0.87 17.23 -11.37
CA PRO A 9 0.39 17.94 -11.19
C PRO A 9 1.45 16.89 -10.89
N TRP A 10 2.30 16.60 -11.88
CA TRP A 10 3.28 15.51 -11.82
C TRP A 10 4.36 15.73 -10.76
N HIS A 11 4.61 16.98 -10.38
CA HIS A 11 5.70 17.35 -9.49
C HIS A 11 5.31 18.51 -8.57
N VAL A 12 5.45 18.32 -7.26
CA VAL A 12 5.46 19.41 -6.29
C VAL A 12 6.65 19.18 -5.36
N ARG A 13 7.49 20.21 -5.17
CA ARG A 13 8.59 20.17 -4.21
C ARG A 13 8.19 20.91 -2.95
N VAL A 14 8.30 20.24 -1.80
CA VAL A 14 8.25 20.88 -0.48
C VAL A 14 9.43 20.32 0.30
N ASP A 15 10.39 21.18 0.64
CA ASP A 15 11.66 20.83 1.29
C ASP A 15 12.52 19.81 0.50
N ASP A 16 13.06 18.79 1.19
CA ASP A 16 13.85 17.66 0.68
C ASP A 16 12.98 16.48 0.20
N ALA A 17 11.67 16.68 0.04
CA ALA A 17 10.73 15.64 -0.35
C ALA A 17 10.08 15.95 -1.71
N TRP A 18 10.12 14.96 -2.61
CA TRP A 18 9.48 15.03 -3.92
C TRP A 18 8.09 14.39 -3.85
N PHE A 19 7.07 15.10 -4.33
CA PHE A 19 5.72 14.56 -4.44
C PHE A 19 5.46 14.18 -5.89
N GLU A 20 5.22 12.90 -6.14
CA GLU A 20 5.02 12.36 -7.48
C GLU A 20 3.95 11.28 -7.52
N TRP A 21 3.37 11.11 -8.71
CA TRP A 21 2.51 9.97 -9.02
C TRP A 21 3.34 8.89 -9.66
N VAL A 22 3.51 7.78 -8.94
CA VAL A 22 4.37 6.67 -9.38
C VAL A 22 3.50 5.47 -9.73
N PRO A 23 3.72 4.80 -10.88
CA PRO A 23 3.09 3.51 -11.17
C PRO A 23 3.35 2.55 -10.01
N VAL A 24 2.32 1.91 -9.47
CA VAL A 24 2.47 1.03 -8.30
C VAL A 24 3.38 -0.16 -8.59
N LEU A 25 3.46 -0.59 -9.86
CA LEU A 25 4.35 -1.64 -10.33
C LEU A 25 5.84 -1.26 -10.32
N ALA A 26 6.17 0.04 -10.24
CA ALA A 26 7.55 0.51 -10.12
C ALA A 26 8.03 0.57 -8.65
N LEU A 27 7.12 0.30 -7.69
CA LEU A 27 7.42 0.35 -6.26
C LEU A 27 7.73 -1.04 -5.73
N ARG A 28 8.68 -1.10 -4.79
CA ARG A 28 9.11 -2.31 -4.09
C ARG A 28 8.75 -2.25 -2.61
N TRP A 29 8.61 -3.40 -1.97
CA TRP A 29 8.45 -3.45 -0.52
C TRP A 29 9.79 -3.25 0.18
N SER A 30 9.84 -2.44 1.24
CA SER A 30 11.07 -2.30 2.04
C SER A 30 11.31 -3.48 3.00
N GLN A 31 10.29 -4.31 3.22
CA GLN A 31 10.29 -5.44 4.17
C GLN A 31 9.83 -6.70 3.44
N ASP A 32 10.31 -7.86 3.88
CA ASP A 32 9.81 -9.15 3.37
C ASP A 32 8.49 -9.57 4.02
N ASP A 33 8.08 -8.92 5.11
CA ASP A 33 6.86 -9.30 5.82
C ASP A 33 5.93 -8.14 6.16
N ILE A 34 4.66 -8.49 6.35
CA ILE A 34 3.57 -7.60 6.71
C ILE A 34 2.76 -8.20 7.85
N ASP A 35 2.18 -7.36 8.71
CA ASP A 35 1.26 -7.82 9.75
C ASP A 35 0.11 -8.62 9.14
N SER A 36 0.01 -9.92 9.45
CA SER A 36 -0.95 -10.84 8.85
C SER A 36 -2.41 -10.54 9.22
N ARG A 37 -2.65 -9.73 10.25
CA ARG A 37 -3.99 -9.17 10.53
C ARG A 37 -4.44 -8.22 9.43
N MET A 38 -3.53 -7.76 8.57
CA MET A 38 -3.82 -6.92 7.41
C MET A 38 -4.59 -5.66 7.79
N ILE A 39 -4.23 -5.05 8.93
CA ILE A 39 -4.79 -3.78 9.43
C ILE A 39 -3.80 -2.65 9.26
N PHE A 40 -4.25 -1.41 9.07
CA PHE A 40 -3.39 -0.24 9.20
C PHE A 40 -3.17 0.12 10.68
N ARG A 41 -1.94 0.51 11.04
CA ARG A 41 -1.55 0.82 12.44
C ARG A 41 -1.48 2.31 12.71
N HIS A 42 -1.48 3.13 11.66
CA HIS A 42 -1.24 4.57 11.72
C HIS A 42 -2.21 5.31 10.81
N ASP A 43 -2.28 6.62 11.03
CA ASP A 43 -3.07 7.60 10.29
C ASP A 43 -4.59 7.39 10.40
N GLU A 44 -5.37 8.11 9.60
CA GLU A 44 -6.84 8.11 9.62
C GLU A 44 -7.45 6.73 9.33
N MET A 45 -6.67 5.82 8.73
CA MET A 45 -7.07 4.45 8.44
C MET A 45 -6.75 3.48 9.58
N LYS A 46 -6.27 3.95 10.73
CA LYS A 46 -5.91 3.08 11.87
C LYS A 46 -7.04 2.10 12.20
N CYS A 47 -6.67 0.84 12.43
CA CYS A 47 -7.57 -0.29 12.66
C CYS A 47 -8.43 -0.72 11.46
N ARG A 48 -8.45 0.01 10.34
CA ARG A 48 -9.12 -0.44 9.11
C ARG A 48 -8.34 -1.56 8.44
N SER A 49 -9.07 -2.41 7.74
CA SER A 49 -8.48 -3.53 7.00
C SER A 49 -7.96 -3.08 5.63
N VAL A 50 -6.83 -3.66 5.23
CA VAL A 50 -6.30 -3.60 3.87
C VAL A 50 -7.32 -4.18 2.88
N TYR A 51 -8.03 -5.25 3.26
CA TYR A 51 -9.04 -5.89 2.41
C TYR A 51 -10.31 -5.05 2.25
N GLU A 52 -10.74 -4.35 3.30
CA GLU A 52 -11.85 -3.40 3.20
C GLU A 52 -11.47 -2.25 2.26
N THR A 53 -10.25 -1.70 2.39
CA THR A 53 -9.77 -0.65 1.48
C THR A 53 -9.72 -1.15 0.03
N LEU A 54 -9.33 -2.41 -0.18
CA LEU A 54 -9.37 -3.05 -1.50
C LEU A 54 -10.82 -3.17 -2.04
N ASP A 55 -11.79 -3.60 -1.22
CA ASP A 55 -13.20 -3.67 -1.61
C ASP A 55 -13.72 -2.29 -2.02
N GLU A 56 -13.41 -1.24 -1.26
CA GLU A 56 -13.81 0.13 -1.59
C GLU A 56 -13.21 0.62 -2.92
N LEU A 57 -11.96 0.29 -3.21
CA LEU A 57 -11.32 0.58 -4.51
C LEU A 57 -12.00 -0.15 -5.66
N VAL A 58 -12.29 -1.45 -5.47
CA VAL A 58 -12.93 -2.30 -6.49
C VAL A 58 -14.34 -1.80 -6.80
N ARG A 59 -15.10 -1.43 -5.76
CA ARG A 59 -16.45 -0.87 -5.89
C ARG A 59 -16.47 0.60 -6.33
N GLY A 60 -15.30 1.25 -6.44
CA GLY A 60 -15.19 2.65 -6.82
C GLY A 60 -15.73 3.64 -5.79
N LYS A 61 -15.83 3.22 -4.51
CA LYS A 61 -16.17 4.12 -3.39
C LYS A 61 -15.03 5.10 -3.11
N ILE A 62 -13.79 4.63 -3.28
CA ILE A 62 -12.57 5.44 -3.22
C ILE A 62 -11.72 5.16 -4.48
N SER A 63 -10.83 6.07 -4.79
CA SER A 63 -9.82 5.95 -5.85
C SER A 63 -8.41 5.78 -5.26
N PRO A 64 -7.42 5.33 -6.05
CA PRO A 64 -6.02 5.31 -5.60
C PRO A 64 -5.53 6.68 -5.09
N GLY A 65 -6.09 7.77 -5.62
CA GLY A 65 -5.80 9.12 -5.19
C GLY A 65 -6.35 9.49 -3.82
N ASP A 66 -7.33 8.76 -3.29
CA ASP A 66 -7.89 9.00 -1.96
C ASP A 66 -7.09 8.28 -0.87
N ILE A 67 -6.25 7.31 -1.25
CA ILE A 67 -5.34 6.66 -0.31
C ILE A 67 -4.27 7.68 0.13
N ALA A 68 -3.98 7.67 1.43
CA ALA A 68 -2.92 8.48 2.00
C ALA A 68 -1.58 8.18 1.30
N LYS A 69 -0.75 9.22 1.15
CA LYS A 69 0.49 9.15 0.38
C LYS A 69 1.39 8.00 0.86
N LEU A 70 2.09 7.36 -0.07
CA LEU A 70 3.13 6.39 0.23
C LEU A 70 4.43 7.12 0.53
N GLU A 71 5.04 6.85 1.68
CA GLU A 71 6.44 7.23 1.89
C GLU A 71 7.34 6.27 1.13
N VAL A 72 8.17 6.80 0.25
CA VAL A 72 9.06 6.06 -0.65
C VAL A 72 10.49 6.55 -0.45
N VAL A 73 11.44 5.62 -0.43
CA VAL A 73 12.87 5.90 -0.38
C VAL A 73 13.51 5.44 -1.68
N ARG A 74 14.29 6.32 -2.29
CA ARG A 74 15.14 5.96 -3.43
C ARG A 74 16.45 5.38 -2.92
N HIS A 75 16.74 4.13 -3.28
CA HIS A 75 17.94 3.43 -2.85
C HIS A 75 18.50 2.59 -4.01
N HIS A 76 19.77 2.82 -4.38
CA HIS A 76 20.43 2.16 -5.51
C HIS A 76 19.64 2.19 -6.83
N GLY A 77 18.98 3.31 -7.12
CA GLY A 77 18.19 3.50 -8.34
C GLY A 77 16.77 2.92 -8.29
N GLU A 78 16.41 2.25 -7.20
CA GLU A 78 15.11 1.60 -7.00
C GLU A 78 14.24 2.39 -6.02
N LEU A 79 12.91 2.22 -6.11
CA LEU A 79 11.93 2.89 -5.27
C LEU A 79 11.29 1.91 -4.28
N TYR A 80 11.56 2.10 -2.99
CA TYR A 80 11.06 1.24 -1.93
C TYR A 80 10.04 1.96 -1.06
N SER A 81 8.88 1.36 -0.88
CA SER A 81 7.82 1.88 -0.02
C SER A 81 8.08 1.53 1.45
N LEU A 82 8.00 2.53 2.32
CA LEU A 82 7.91 2.36 3.79
C LEU A 82 6.46 2.18 4.26
N SER A 83 5.52 2.14 3.31
CA SER A 83 4.07 2.07 3.51
C SER A 83 3.52 0.74 2.97
N ASN A 84 4.18 -0.38 3.30
CA ASN A 84 3.96 -1.71 2.70
C ASN A 84 2.49 -2.15 2.65
N ARG A 85 1.69 -1.88 3.69
CA ARG A 85 0.24 -2.22 3.70
C ARG A 85 -0.58 -1.47 2.66
N ARG A 86 -0.31 -0.18 2.46
CA ARG A 86 -0.97 0.61 1.41
C ARG A 86 -0.52 0.16 0.04
N LEU A 87 0.79 -0.10 -0.12
CA LEU A 87 1.32 -0.65 -1.35
C LEU A 87 0.69 -2.02 -1.66
N THR A 88 0.41 -2.84 -0.65
CA THR A 88 -0.30 -4.13 -0.82
C THR A 88 -1.70 -3.94 -1.38
N ALA A 89 -2.51 -3.05 -0.79
CA ALA A 89 -3.86 -2.77 -1.29
C ALA A 89 -3.82 -2.32 -2.77
N LEU A 90 -2.88 -1.42 -3.09
CA LEU A 90 -2.72 -0.85 -4.42
C LEU A 90 -2.22 -1.86 -5.46
N LEU A 91 -1.24 -2.71 -5.11
CA LEU A 91 -0.75 -3.77 -6.00
C LEU A 91 -1.83 -4.83 -6.25
N THR A 92 -2.58 -5.23 -5.22
CA THR A 92 -3.72 -6.14 -5.40
C THR A 92 -4.79 -5.51 -6.30
N TYR A 93 -5.09 -4.22 -6.11
CA TYR A 93 -6.00 -3.50 -7.00
C TYR A 93 -5.49 -3.44 -8.46
N GLN A 94 -4.19 -3.21 -8.67
CA GLN A 94 -3.55 -3.26 -10.00
C GLN A 94 -3.69 -4.64 -10.66
N ILE A 95 -3.58 -5.73 -9.90
CA ILE A 95 -3.77 -7.10 -10.41
C ILE A 95 -5.20 -7.32 -10.92
N LEU A 96 -6.19 -6.67 -10.28
CA LEU A 96 -7.59 -6.70 -10.70
C LEU A 96 -7.88 -5.76 -11.89
N ARG A 97 -7.07 -4.70 -12.06
CA ARG A 97 -7.18 -3.68 -13.13
C ARG A 97 -6.10 -3.84 -14.20
N ARG A 98 -5.98 -5.04 -14.79
CA ARG A 98 -4.86 -5.40 -15.69
C ARG A 98 -4.70 -4.52 -16.94
N SER A 99 -5.78 -3.90 -17.40
CA SER A 99 -5.77 -3.04 -18.60
C SER A 99 -5.34 -1.61 -18.33
N GLU A 100 -5.20 -1.22 -17.05
CA GLU A 100 -4.93 0.16 -16.64
C GLU A 100 -3.70 0.22 -15.75
N VAL A 101 -2.98 1.34 -15.79
CA VAL A 101 -1.87 1.58 -14.85
C VAL A 101 -2.42 2.30 -13.63
N VAL A 102 -2.26 1.67 -12.46
CA VAL A 102 -2.59 2.27 -11.17
C VAL A 102 -1.40 3.10 -10.71
N TYR A 103 -1.66 4.38 -10.42
CA TYR A 103 -0.68 5.30 -9.86
C TYR A 103 -0.96 5.56 -8.39
N ALA A 104 0.10 5.72 -7.61
CA ALA A 104 0.02 6.11 -6.21
C ALA A 104 0.65 7.48 -5.99
N ARG A 105 0.09 8.26 -5.06
CA ARG A 105 0.73 9.48 -4.57
C ARG A 105 1.88 9.10 -3.65
N CYS A 106 3.08 9.53 -3.99
CA CYS A 106 4.29 9.23 -3.24
C CYS A 106 4.91 10.49 -2.66
N VAL A 107 5.58 10.32 -1.52
CA VAL A 107 6.57 11.25 -0.96
C VAL A 107 7.91 10.54 -1.07
N ILE A 108 8.71 10.94 -2.06
CA ILE A 108 10.01 10.32 -2.35
C ILE A 108 11.09 11.07 -1.57
N ARG A 109 11.88 10.31 -0.81
CA ARG A 109 13.06 10.78 -0.08
C ARG A 109 14.32 10.19 -0.71
N GLU A 110 15.35 11.01 -0.79
CA GLU A 110 16.67 10.56 -1.23
C GLU A 110 17.43 9.92 -0.07
N GLY A 111 17.95 8.72 -0.32
CA GLY A 111 18.85 8.03 0.61
C GLY A 111 18.21 7.46 1.87
N PRO A 112 18.96 6.61 2.61
CA PRO A 112 18.51 5.99 3.83
C PRO A 112 18.35 7.04 4.95
N ASN A 113 17.13 7.19 5.49
CA ASN A 113 16.87 7.93 6.73
C ASN A 113 16.75 6.97 7.93
N GLU A 114 16.56 7.50 9.14
CA GLU A 114 16.43 6.66 10.35
C GLU A 114 15.29 5.62 10.24
N ARG A 115 14.16 6.02 9.66
CA ARG A 115 13.02 5.12 9.45
C ARG A 115 13.38 4.01 8.46
N TRP A 116 14.06 4.33 7.37
CA TRP A 116 14.60 3.36 6.42
C TRP A 116 15.50 2.35 7.10
N THR A 117 16.51 2.80 7.84
CA THR A 117 17.46 1.90 8.51
C THR A 117 16.76 0.92 9.46
N ARG A 118 15.67 1.33 10.11
CA ARG A 118 14.87 0.46 10.98
C ARG A 118 13.91 -0.45 10.22
N SER A 119 13.49 -0.07 9.02
CA SER A 119 12.41 -0.72 8.27
C SER A 119 12.91 -1.52 7.06
N PHE A 120 14.12 -1.29 6.58
CA PHE A 120 14.67 -2.00 5.44
C PHE A 120 15.18 -3.37 5.88
N SER A 121 14.48 -4.41 5.46
CA SER A 121 14.80 -5.79 5.84
C SER A 121 14.61 -6.79 4.69
N THR A 122 14.34 -6.31 3.48
CA THR A 122 14.02 -7.20 2.38
C THR A 122 15.22 -8.00 1.88
N ARG A 123 15.02 -9.31 1.68
CA ARG A 123 15.95 -10.25 1.06
C ARG A 123 15.57 -10.57 -0.39
N SER A 124 14.32 -10.29 -0.77
CA SER A 124 13.78 -10.50 -2.13
C SER A 124 14.00 -9.30 -3.06
N SER A 125 14.80 -8.32 -2.66
CA SER A 125 14.88 -7.00 -3.31
C SER A 125 13.52 -6.29 -3.40
N GLY A 126 12.64 -6.55 -2.43
CA GLY A 126 11.31 -5.97 -2.33
C GLY A 126 10.33 -6.43 -3.42
N LEU A 127 10.59 -7.58 -4.05
CA LEU A 127 9.77 -8.18 -5.10
C LEU A 127 8.78 -9.22 -4.57
N ASP A 128 8.93 -9.61 -3.30
CA ASP A 128 8.04 -10.54 -2.64
C ASP A 128 7.75 -10.07 -1.21
N MET A 129 6.59 -10.44 -0.70
CA MET A 129 6.16 -10.13 0.65
C MET A 129 5.20 -11.22 1.17
N TYR A 130 5.48 -11.71 2.38
CA TYR A 130 4.66 -12.73 3.03
C TYR A 130 3.96 -12.19 4.29
N PRO A 131 2.78 -12.73 4.65
CA PRO A 131 2.20 -12.47 5.96
C PRO A 131 3.13 -12.96 7.07
N ASN A 132 3.40 -12.11 8.07
CA ASN A 132 4.36 -12.40 9.11
C ASN A 132 3.97 -13.68 9.89
N PRO A 133 4.85 -14.70 9.95
CA PRO A 133 4.53 -16.02 10.50
C PRO A 133 4.29 -16.02 12.00
N ARG A 134 4.76 -14.99 12.74
CA ARG A 134 4.43 -14.84 14.17
C ARG A 134 2.92 -14.72 14.41
N PHE A 135 2.18 -14.38 13.38
CA PHE A 135 0.75 -14.17 13.39
C PHE A 135 0.07 -15.06 12.33
N TYR A 136 0.64 -16.23 11.99
CA TYR A 136 0.08 -17.12 10.95
C TYR A 136 -1.33 -17.64 11.30
N GLN A 137 -1.68 -17.65 12.59
CA GLN A 137 -3.02 -17.97 13.08
C GLN A 137 -3.91 -16.72 13.23
N ALA A 138 -3.36 -15.51 13.06
CA ALA A 138 -4.14 -14.30 13.17
C ALA A 138 -5.01 -14.15 11.93
N GLN A 139 -6.30 -13.97 12.16
CA GLN A 139 -7.26 -13.67 11.10
C GLN A 139 -7.08 -12.22 10.65
N ALA A 140 -7.43 -11.94 9.40
CA ALA A 140 -7.55 -10.56 8.96
C ALA A 140 -8.57 -9.84 9.85
N GLU A 141 -8.26 -8.63 10.30
CA GLU A 141 -9.09 -7.87 11.23
C GLU A 141 -9.62 -6.57 10.60
N HIS A 142 -10.72 -6.06 11.14
CA HIS A 142 -11.23 -4.71 10.94
C HIS A 142 -11.78 -4.19 12.27
N CYS A 143 -11.28 -3.03 12.72
CA CYS A 143 -11.69 -2.38 13.97
C CYS A 143 -11.65 -3.28 15.22
N GLY A 144 -10.68 -4.21 15.27
CA GLY A 144 -10.45 -5.10 16.41
C GLY A 144 -11.27 -6.39 16.41
N GLY A 145 -12.11 -6.62 15.38
CA GLY A 145 -12.79 -7.89 15.14
C GLY A 145 -12.26 -8.59 13.89
N PRO A 146 -12.45 -9.91 13.75
CA PRO A 146 -12.11 -10.62 12.52
C PRO A 146 -12.98 -10.11 11.36
N LEU A 147 -12.36 -9.89 10.21
CA LEU A 147 -13.04 -9.39 9.01
C LEU A 147 -13.85 -10.49 8.31
N PHE A 148 -13.31 -11.71 8.27
CA PHE A 148 -13.95 -12.86 7.61
C PHE A 148 -14.48 -13.81 8.68
N HIS A 149 -15.81 -13.92 8.79
CA HIS A 149 -16.46 -14.94 9.61
C HIS A 149 -16.83 -16.16 8.75
N PRO A 150 -16.24 -17.34 8.99
CA PRO A 150 -16.54 -18.55 8.22
C PRO A 150 -18.03 -18.94 8.24
N SER A 151 -18.72 -18.66 9.34
CA SER A 151 -20.15 -18.97 9.51
C SER A 151 -21.08 -18.07 8.70
N GLN A 152 -20.61 -16.90 8.24
CA GLN A 152 -21.40 -15.97 7.43
C GLN A 152 -21.20 -16.19 5.92
N ALA A 153 -20.02 -16.66 5.50
CA ALA A 153 -19.70 -16.87 4.09
C ALA A 153 -20.33 -18.15 3.48
N ALA A 154 -20.83 -19.08 4.30
CA ALA A 154 -21.39 -20.36 3.86
C ALA A 154 -22.93 -20.34 3.68
N LEU A 155 -23.58 -19.19 3.89
CA LEU A 155 -25.04 -19.03 3.88
C LEU A 155 -25.57 -18.16 2.72
N GLU A 156 -24.70 -17.74 1.80
CA GLU A 156 -25.05 -17.07 0.53
C GLU A 156 -24.85 -18.02 -0.66
#